data_AF-A0A401PPJ9-F1
#
_entry.id   AF-A0A401PPJ9-F1
#
_cell.length_a   1.000
_cell.length_b   1.000
_cell.length_c   1.000
_cell.angle_alpha   90.00
_cell.angle_beta   90.00
_cell.angle_gamma   90.00
#
_symmetry.space_group_name_H-M   'P 1'
#
loop_
_entity.id
_entity.type
_entity.pdbx_description
1 polymer ?
#
loop_
_entity_poly.entity_id
_entity_poly.type
_entity_poly.pdbx_seq_one_letter_code
_entity_poly.pdbx_strand_id
1 'polypeptide(L)'
;MEVIDFPKHGSIIYHPSLLPRHRGASAINWTLIHGDRKGGFSIFWADDGLDTGPILMQRECEVFPDDTINTLYNRFLFPEGIKGMVESVQLISTGKAPRVIQPTEGVTYEGIQKKENAKINWDQPAEAIHNWIRGNDKVPGAWSEVNGHVSVERNNGKGHDPNEETQWR
;
A
#
# COMPACT_ATOMS: atom_id res chain seq x y z
N MET A 1 3.33 -30.65 4.81
CA MET A 1 1.98 -30.08 4.76
C MET A 1 2.15 -28.61 5.00
N GLU A 2 1.95 -27.80 3.96
CA GLU A 2 2.17 -26.35 4.03
C GLU A 2 1.16 -25.72 5.00
N VAL A 3 1.61 -24.74 5.79
CA VAL A 3 0.77 -24.06 6.80
C VAL A 3 -0.47 -23.43 6.16
N ILE A 4 -0.36 -22.98 4.91
CA ILE A 4 -1.42 -22.31 4.15
C ILE A 4 -2.62 -23.23 3.82
N ASP A 5 -2.40 -24.54 3.75
CA ASP A 5 -3.42 -25.55 3.44
C ASP A 5 -4.02 -26.22 4.68
N PHE A 6 -3.49 -25.92 5.88
CA PHE A 6 -3.98 -26.50 7.12
C PHE A 6 -5.42 -26.10 7.49
N PRO A 7 -5.83 -24.82 7.33
CA PRO A 7 -7.22 -24.46 7.55
C PRO A 7 -8.15 -25.20 6.59
N LYS A 8 -9.30 -25.67 7.08
CA LYS A 8 -10.29 -26.45 6.29
C LYS A 8 -10.66 -25.80 4.94
N HIS A 9 -10.67 -24.47 4.88
CA HIS A 9 -11.06 -23.71 3.70
C HIS A 9 -9.86 -23.12 2.94
N GLY A 10 -8.62 -23.40 3.38
CA GLY A 10 -7.41 -22.72 2.94
C GLY A 10 -7.21 -21.36 3.61
N SER A 11 -6.13 -20.69 3.24
CA SER A 11 -5.76 -19.38 3.79
C SER A 11 -5.97 -18.27 2.76
N ILE A 12 -6.48 -17.12 3.21
CA ILE A 12 -6.57 -15.89 2.42
C ILE A 12 -5.69 -14.81 3.04
N ILE A 13 -5.19 -13.90 2.20
CA ILE A 13 -4.30 -12.82 2.57
C ILE A 13 -4.91 -11.51 2.09
N TYR A 14 -4.83 -10.48 2.94
CA TYR A 14 -5.10 -9.10 2.57
C TYR A 14 -3.80 -8.43 2.12
N HIS A 15 -3.79 -7.87 0.92
CA HIS A 15 -2.64 -7.18 0.34
C HIS A 15 -3.01 -5.78 -0.13
N PRO A 16 -2.33 -4.71 0.34
CA PRO A 16 -2.75 -3.33 0.09
C PRO A 16 -2.23 -2.79 -1.26
N SER A 17 -2.43 -3.55 -2.32
CA SER A 17 -2.35 -3.07 -3.70
C SER A 17 -3.35 -3.77 -4.61
N LEU A 18 -3.46 -3.26 -5.83
CA LEU A 18 -4.18 -3.91 -6.93
C LEU A 18 -3.27 -4.94 -7.61
N LEU A 19 -3.23 -6.16 -7.05
CA LEU A 19 -2.48 -7.29 -7.63
C LEU A 19 -2.86 -7.50 -9.12
N PRO A 20 -1.89 -7.81 -9.98
CA PRO A 20 -0.54 -8.29 -9.65
C PRO A 20 0.51 -7.19 -9.42
N ARG A 21 0.12 -5.91 -9.43
CA ARG A 21 1.04 -4.79 -9.22
C ARG A 21 1.42 -4.68 -7.74
N HIS A 22 2.66 -4.29 -7.48
CA HIS A 22 3.20 -4.03 -6.14
C HIS A 22 3.09 -5.23 -5.19
N ARG A 23 3.56 -6.40 -5.61
CA ARG A 23 3.72 -7.54 -4.69
C ARG A 23 4.73 -7.20 -3.60
N GLY A 24 4.64 -7.87 -2.46
CA GLY A 24 5.57 -7.74 -1.34
C GLY A 24 5.25 -6.62 -0.35
N ALA A 25 6.08 -6.53 0.69
CA ALA A 25 5.71 -5.88 1.95
C ALA A 25 5.51 -4.36 1.91
N SER A 26 6.00 -3.65 0.89
CA SER A 26 5.95 -2.18 0.81
C SER A 26 4.95 -1.66 -0.23
N ALA A 27 3.88 -2.42 -0.48
CA ALA A 27 2.94 -2.15 -1.56
C ALA A 27 2.28 -0.76 -1.51
N ILE A 28 1.93 -0.26 -0.32
CA ILE A 28 1.38 1.11 -0.15
C ILE A 28 2.45 2.14 -0.51
N ASN A 29 3.68 1.96 0.00
CA ASN A 29 4.79 2.85 -0.32
C ASN A 29 4.96 2.95 -1.83
N TRP A 30 5.03 1.82 -2.53
CA TRP A 30 5.28 1.79 -3.97
C TRP A 30 4.14 2.36 -4.81
N THR A 31 2.88 2.17 -4.39
CA THR A 31 1.72 2.85 -4.99
C THR A 31 1.93 4.37 -4.99
N LEU A 32 2.40 4.93 -3.87
CA LEU A 32 2.65 6.37 -3.74
C LEU A 32 3.93 6.80 -4.46
N ILE A 33 5.02 6.05 -4.32
CA ILE A 33 6.34 6.34 -4.93
C ILE A 33 6.25 6.37 -6.46
N HIS A 34 5.52 5.43 -7.06
CA HIS A 34 5.31 5.40 -8.51
C HIS A 34 4.26 6.41 -9.00
N GLY A 35 3.60 7.16 -8.11
CA GLY A 35 2.61 8.16 -8.49
C GLY A 35 1.33 7.54 -9.06
N ASP A 36 0.99 6.31 -8.64
CA ASP A 36 -0.21 5.65 -9.13
C ASP A 36 -1.45 6.47 -8.77
N ARG A 37 -2.31 6.73 -9.76
CA ARG A 37 -3.58 7.47 -9.56
C ARG A 37 -4.69 6.60 -8.98
N LYS A 38 -4.53 5.29 -9.07
CA LYS A 38 -5.42 4.29 -8.49
C LYS A 38 -4.64 3.42 -7.52
N GLY A 39 -5.19 3.28 -6.33
CA GLY A 39 -4.71 2.37 -5.31
C GLY A 39 -5.84 1.47 -4.85
N GLY A 40 -5.58 0.62 -3.87
CA GLY A 40 -6.60 -0.27 -3.35
C GLY A 40 -5.99 -1.47 -2.67
N PHE A 41 -6.79 -2.53 -2.55
CA PHE A 41 -6.33 -3.78 -1.99
C PHE A 41 -6.89 -4.98 -2.75
N SER A 42 -6.21 -6.10 -2.56
CA SER A 42 -6.60 -7.42 -3.04
C SER A 42 -6.74 -8.35 -1.85
N ILE A 43 -7.79 -9.17 -1.85
CA ILE A 43 -7.87 -10.35 -1.00
C ILE A 43 -7.69 -11.54 -1.93
N PHE A 44 -6.73 -12.39 -1.61
CA PHE A 44 -6.32 -13.48 -2.48
C PHE A 44 -6.04 -14.75 -1.66
N TRP A 45 -6.05 -15.89 -2.34
CA TRP A 45 -5.75 -17.19 -1.77
C TRP A 45 -4.25 -17.38 -1.68
N ALA A 46 -3.74 -17.79 -0.52
CA ALA A 46 -2.32 -18.07 -0.36
C ALA A 46 -1.88 -19.23 -1.28
N ASP A 47 -0.67 -19.11 -1.82
CA ASP A 47 0.06 -20.13 -2.56
C ASP A 47 1.55 -20.05 -2.18
N ASP A 48 2.40 -20.83 -2.84
CA ASP A 48 3.84 -20.92 -2.51
C ASP A 48 4.66 -19.70 -2.95
N GLY A 49 4.07 -18.75 -3.68
CA GLY A 49 4.75 -17.56 -4.17
C GLY A 49 4.46 -16.31 -3.36
N LEU A 50 5.22 -15.25 -3.64
CA LEU A 50 5.06 -13.95 -2.99
C LEU A 50 3.89 -13.20 -3.61
N ASP A 51 2.73 -13.22 -2.95
CA ASP A 51 1.50 -12.55 -3.37
C ASP A 51 1.04 -12.95 -4.80
N THR A 52 1.23 -14.21 -5.17
CA THR A 52 0.95 -14.74 -6.52
C THR A 52 -0.39 -15.43 -6.65
N GLY A 53 -0.99 -15.84 -5.53
CA GLY A 53 -2.14 -16.71 -5.57
C GLY A 53 -3.42 -16.06 -6.13
N PRO A 54 -4.44 -16.88 -6.45
CA PRO A 54 -5.66 -16.40 -7.12
C PRO A 54 -6.38 -15.33 -6.30
N ILE A 55 -6.88 -14.30 -6.99
CA ILE A 55 -7.66 -13.22 -6.40
C ILE A 55 -9.06 -13.73 -6.05
N LEU A 56 -9.47 -13.45 -4.81
CA LEU A 56 -10.85 -13.59 -4.34
C LEU A 56 -11.62 -12.30 -4.63
N MET A 57 -11.04 -11.13 -4.29
CA MET A 57 -11.63 -9.84 -4.62
C MET A 57 -10.61 -8.71 -4.67
N GLN A 58 -11.02 -7.60 -5.29
CA GLN A 58 -10.32 -6.33 -5.25
C GLN A 58 -11.27 -5.18 -4.99
N ARG A 59 -10.77 -4.11 -4.38
CA ARG A 59 -11.44 -2.82 -4.23
C ARG A 59 -10.43 -1.72 -4.54
N GLU A 60 -10.84 -0.77 -5.35
CA GLU A 60 -9.99 0.36 -5.78
C GLU A 60 -10.48 1.69 -5.22
N CYS A 61 -9.57 2.65 -5.15
CA CYS A 61 -9.84 4.04 -4.84
C CYS A 61 -8.92 4.97 -5.65
N GLU A 62 -9.32 6.24 -5.75
CA GLU A 62 -8.41 7.28 -6.19
C GLU A 62 -7.34 7.54 -5.13
N VAL A 63 -6.09 7.68 -5.58
CA VAL A 63 -4.96 8.15 -4.78
C VAL A 63 -4.78 9.63 -5.07
N PHE A 64 -4.94 10.46 -4.05
CA PHE A 64 -4.83 11.90 -4.21
C PHE A 64 -3.36 12.33 -4.24
N PRO A 65 -3.05 13.50 -4.86
CA PRO A 65 -1.68 14.00 -4.96
C PRO A 65 -0.95 14.03 -3.60
N ASP A 66 -1.63 14.53 -2.56
CA ASP A 66 -1.04 14.72 -1.24
C ASP A 66 -1.26 13.52 -0.29
N ASP A 67 -1.78 12.40 -0.79
CA ASP A 67 -1.91 11.21 0.05
C ASP A 67 -0.53 10.72 0.51
N THR A 68 -0.42 10.49 1.82
CA THR A 68 0.67 9.75 2.46
C THR A 68 0.24 8.32 2.73
N ILE A 69 1.18 7.47 3.17
CA ILE A 69 0.87 6.11 3.63
C ILE A 69 -0.28 6.13 4.64
N ASN A 70 -0.22 7.06 5.60
CA ASN A 70 -1.20 7.14 6.68
C ASN A 70 -2.57 7.65 6.21
N THR A 71 -2.62 8.65 5.32
CA THR A 71 -3.92 9.17 4.84
C THR A 71 -4.60 8.14 3.95
N LEU A 72 -3.90 7.52 3.00
CA LEU A 72 -4.46 6.49 2.15
C LEU A 72 -4.92 5.27 2.97
N TYR A 73 -4.12 4.87 3.96
CA TYR A 73 -4.47 3.75 4.84
C TYR A 73 -5.75 4.02 5.62
N ASN A 74 -5.83 5.14 6.34
CA ASN A 74 -6.98 5.44 7.21
C ASN A 74 -8.23 5.83 6.41
N ARG A 75 -8.07 6.50 5.27
CA ARG A 75 -9.20 6.95 4.44
C ARG A 75 -9.90 5.79 3.74
N PHE A 76 -9.14 4.81 3.24
CA PHE A 76 -9.69 3.76 2.39
C PHE A 76 -9.26 2.34 2.78
N LEU A 77 -7.95 2.05 2.79
CA LEU A 77 -7.47 0.67 2.91
C LEU A 77 -7.96 -0.01 4.19
N PHE A 78 -7.91 0.68 5.33
CA PHE A 78 -8.38 0.14 6.59
C PHE A 78 -9.92 -0.03 6.63
N PRO A 79 -10.75 1.02 6.53
CA PRO A 79 -12.20 0.87 6.68
C PRO A 79 -12.83 -0.01 5.60
N GLU A 80 -12.34 0.05 4.35
CA GLU A 80 -12.86 -0.78 3.26
C GLU A 80 -12.28 -2.21 3.31
N GLY A 81 -11.03 -2.37 3.78
CA GLY A 81 -10.41 -3.68 3.97
C GLY A 81 -11.12 -4.54 5.01
N ILE A 82 -11.63 -3.94 6.10
CA ILE A 82 -12.47 -4.65 7.07
C ILE A 82 -13.73 -5.19 6.42
N LYS A 83 -14.43 -4.38 5.62
CA LYS A 83 -15.64 -4.83 4.89
C LYS A 83 -15.30 -5.94 3.90
N GLY A 84 -14.24 -5.77 3.12
CA GLY A 84 -13.78 -6.76 2.15
C GLY A 84 -13.43 -8.10 2.80
N MET A 85 -12.80 -8.08 3.97
CA MET A 85 -12.47 -9.30 4.71
C MET A 85 -13.73 -10.02 5.22
N VAL A 86 -14.71 -9.30 5.75
CA VAL A 86 -16.00 -9.87 6.18
C VAL A 86 -16.74 -10.50 4.99
N GLU A 87 -16.82 -9.78 3.87
CA GLU A 87 -17.43 -10.27 2.63
C GLU A 87 -16.70 -11.52 2.12
N SER A 88 -15.36 -11.53 2.16
CA SER A 88 -14.54 -12.68 1.76
C SER A 88 -14.86 -13.92 2.60
N VAL A 89 -14.92 -13.79 3.93
CA VAL A 89 -15.27 -14.91 4.82
C VAL A 89 -16.69 -15.42 4.55
N GLN A 90 -17.65 -14.54 4.26
CA GLN A 90 -19.01 -14.93 3.89
C GLN A 90 -19.09 -15.65 2.54
N LEU A 91 -18.33 -15.20 1.54
CA LEU A 91 -18.22 -15.90 0.26
C LEU A 91 -17.61 -17.29 0.44
N ILE A 92 -16.60 -17.43 1.31
CA ILE A 92 -15.98 -18.71 1.62
C ILE A 92 -16.98 -19.65 2.32
N SER A 93 -17.69 -19.17 3.34
CA SER A 93 -18.62 -19.99 4.12
C SER A 93 -19.80 -20.48 3.28
N THR A 94 -20.18 -19.75 2.24
CA THR A 94 -21.26 -20.11 1.31
C THR A 94 -20.78 -20.87 0.07
N GLY A 95 -19.48 -21.15 -0.05
CA GLY A 95 -18.90 -21.86 -1.19
C GLY A 95 -18.91 -21.07 -2.50
N LYS A 96 -18.97 -19.74 -2.42
CA LYS A 96 -19.08 -18.81 -3.56
C LYS A 96 -17.82 -17.97 -3.79
N ALA A 97 -16.79 -18.12 -2.97
CA ALA A 97 -15.55 -17.36 -3.11
C ALA A 97 -14.82 -17.74 -4.41
N PRO A 98 -14.56 -16.79 -5.32
CA PRO A 98 -13.89 -17.08 -6.58
C PRO A 98 -12.39 -17.28 -6.37
N ARG A 99 -11.75 -17.92 -7.34
CA ARG A 99 -10.30 -18.13 -7.44
C ARG A 99 -9.83 -17.64 -8.81
N VAL A 100 -9.74 -16.32 -8.98
CA VAL A 100 -9.36 -15.70 -10.25
C VAL A 100 -7.84 -15.66 -10.36
N ILE A 101 -7.27 -16.39 -11.31
CA ILE A 101 -5.81 -16.38 -11.53
C ILE A 101 -5.38 -14.95 -11.88
N GLN A 102 -4.32 -14.46 -11.24
CA GLN A 102 -3.76 -13.15 -11.53
C GLN A 102 -3.27 -13.10 -13.00
N PRO A 103 -3.46 -11.97 -13.71
CA PRO A 103 -2.86 -11.80 -15.02
C PRO A 103 -1.33 -11.78 -14.93
N THR A 104 -0.65 -12.15 -16.02
CA THR A 104 0.81 -12.08 -16.12
C THR A 104 1.30 -10.67 -16.47
N GLU A 105 0.44 -9.84 -17.06
CA GLU A 105 0.71 -8.45 -17.37
C GLU A 105 0.56 -7.58 -16.11
N GLY A 106 1.44 -6.58 -15.96
CA GLY A 106 1.39 -5.64 -14.83
C GLY A 106 1.98 -6.15 -13.52
N VAL A 107 2.58 -7.35 -13.52
CA VAL A 107 3.29 -7.91 -12.35
C VAL A 107 4.50 -7.04 -12.01
N THR A 108 4.58 -6.58 -10.76
CA THR A 108 5.76 -5.86 -10.27
C THR A 108 6.12 -6.23 -8.84
N TYR A 109 7.40 -6.11 -8.50
CA TYR A 109 7.96 -6.25 -7.15
C TYR A 109 9.14 -5.30 -7.03
N GLU A 110 9.04 -4.32 -6.14
CA GLU A 110 10.02 -3.25 -6.03
C GLU A 110 10.92 -3.36 -4.79
N GLY A 111 10.71 -4.38 -3.95
CA GLY A 111 11.48 -4.62 -2.73
C GLY A 111 10.95 -3.88 -1.50
N ILE A 112 11.58 -4.12 -0.35
CA ILE A 112 11.14 -3.57 0.94
C ILE A 112 11.74 -2.18 1.11
N GLN A 113 10.91 -1.18 1.41
CA GLN A 113 11.35 0.13 1.85
C GLN A 113 11.84 0.10 3.30
N LYS A 114 13.05 0.60 3.51
CA LYS A 114 13.77 0.64 4.78
C LYS A 114 14.50 1.97 4.89
N LYS A 115 14.99 2.29 6.08
CA LYS A 115 15.70 3.56 6.28
C LYS A 115 16.92 3.65 5.36
N GLU A 116 17.64 2.55 5.14
CA GLU A 116 18.88 2.55 4.36
C GLU A 116 18.65 2.90 2.87
N ASN A 117 17.48 2.57 2.32
CA ASN A 117 17.16 2.82 0.91
C ASN A 117 16.18 3.98 0.70
N ALA A 118 15.80 4.73 1.74
CA ALA A 118 14.90 5.88 1.66
C ALA A 118 15.61 7.23 1.44
N LYS A 119 16.89 7.22 1.02
CA LYS A 119 17.64 8.44 0.69
C LYS A 119 17.01 9.13 -0.51
N ILE A 120 16.76 10.43 -0.41
CA ILE A 120 16.24 11.25 -1.51
C ILE A 120 17.31 11.39 -2.58
N ASN A 121 16.96 11.05 -3.81
CA ASN A 121 17.74 11.40 -4.98
C ASN A 121 17.25 12.76 -5.53
N TRP A 122 18.05 13.81 -5.32
CA TRP A 122 17.72 15.16 -5.75
C TRP A 122 17.84 15.40 -7.27
N ASP A 123 18.46 14.48 -8.00
CA ASP A 123 18.60 14.54 -9.47
C ASP A 123 17.33 14.02 -10.19
N GLN A 124 16.18 14.01 -9.51
CA GLN A 124 14.90 13.55 -10.03
C GLN A 124 13.94 14.73 -10.27
N PRO A 125 12.90 14.57 -11.12
CA PRO A 125 11.85 15.57 -11.25
C PRO A 125 11.14 15.83 -9.91
N ALA A 126 10.66 17.06 -9.69
CA ALA A 126 10.02 17.49 -8.44
C ALA A 126 8.85 16.57 -8.04
N GLU A 127 8.04 16.12 -9.00
CA GLU A 127 6.94 15.19 -8.76
C GLU A 127 7.43 13.82 -8.25
N ALA A 128 8.52 13.30 -8.80
CA ALA A 128 9.11 12.04 -8.35
C ALA A 128 9.69 12.17 -6.93
N ILE A 129 10.32 13.31 -6.61
CA ILE A 129 10.81 13.60 -5.25
C ILE A 129 9.62 13.70 -4.27
N HIS A 130 8.56 14.39 -4.66
CA HIS A 130 7.34 14.49 -3.85
C HIS A 130 6.73 13.12 -3.57
N ASN A 131 6.57 12.29 -4.61
CA ASN A 131 6.07 10.92 -4.50
C ASN A 131 6.97 10.04 -3.62
N TRP A 132 8.29 10.20 -3.75
CA TRP A 132 9.25 9.52 -2.89
C TRP A 132 9.09 9.89 -1.42
N ILE A 133 8.92 11.18 -1.12
CA ILE A 133 8.74 11.67 0.25
C ILE A 133 7.42 11.16 0.84
N ARG A 134 6.28 11.36 0.15
CA ARG A 134 4.97 10.94 0.68
C ARG A 134 4.83 9.41 0.78
N GLY A 135 5.48 8.68 -0.11
CA GLY A 135 5.54 7.22 -0.11
C GLY A 135 6.53 6.63 0.90
N ASN A 136 7.35 7.45 1.55
CA ASN A 136 8.20 7.06 2.67
C ASN A 136 7.88 7.88 3.94
N ASP A 137 6.74 8.57 4.00
CA ASP A 137 6.40 9.43 5.13
C ASP A 137 6.33 8.63 6.43
N LYS A 138 7.08 9.08 7.45
CA LYS A 138 7.27 8.46 8.79
C LYS A 138 7.86 7.06 8.82
N VAL A 139 7.52 6.18 7.89
CA VAL A 139 7.97 4.79 7.82
C VAL A 139 8.40 4.47 6.39
N PRO A 140 9.71 4.37 6.11
CA PRO A 140 10.83 4.51 7.05
C PRO A 140 11.23 5.97 7.36
N GLY A 141 10.66 6.95 6.65
CA GLY A 141 11.10 8.35 6.65
C GLY A 141 12.09 8.62 5.52
N ALA A 142 11.69 9.42 4.53
CA ALA A 142 12.60 9.92 3.50
C ALA A 142 13.67 10.83 4.13
N TRP A 143 14.91 10.77 3.65
CA TRP A 143 16.01 11.53 4.24
C TRP A 143 17.04 11.99 3.21
N SER A 144 17.79 13.03 3.57
CA SER A 144 18.93 13.52 2.81
C SER A 144 20.06 13.91 3.75
N GLU A 145 21.26 14.12 3.21
CA GLU A 145 22.37 14.73 3.94
C GLU A 145 22.46 16.22 3.58
N VAL A 146 22.61 17.07 4.59
CA VAL A 146 22.84 18.51 4.46
C VAL A 146 24.05 18.86 5.32
N ASN A 147 25.12 19.36 4.71
CA ASN A 147 26.39 19.68 5.39
C ASN A 147 26.97 18.51 6.22
N GLY A 148 26.79 17.27 5.76
CA GLY A 148 27.24 16.07 6.48
C GLY A 148 26.32 15.59 7.60
N HIS A 149 25.16 16.22 7.80
CA HIS A 149 24.14 15.80 8.77
C HIS A 149 22.90 15.22 8.08
N VAL A 150 22.33 14.15 8.64
CA VAL A 150 21.09 13.54 8.12
C VAL A 150 19.88 14.41 8.49
N SER A 151 19.17 14.93 7.50
CA SER A 151 17.85 15.56 7.61
C SER A 151 16.78 14.55 7.21
N VAL A 152 15.72 14.41 8.02
CA VAL A 152 14.55 13.59 7.67
C VAL A 152 13.46 14.52 7.19
N GLU A 153 13.04 14.34 5.94
CA GLU A 153 11.96 15.12 5.35
C GLU A 153 10.62 14.50 5.74
N ARG A 154 9.68 15.35 6.15
CA ARG A 154 8.34 14.95 6.56
C ARG A 154 7.32 15.73 5.75
N ASN A 155 6.25 15.06 5.35
CA ASN A 155 5.12 15.79 4.80
C ASN A 155 4.37 16.43 5.98
N ASN A 156 4.53 17.75 6.18
CA ASN A 156 3.87 18.52 7.24
C ASN A 156 2.39 18.75 6.95
N GLY A 157 1.73 17.81 6.27
CA GLY A 157 0.32 17.89 5.88
C GLY A 157 -0.51 18.34 7.07
N LYS A 158 -0.88 19.63 7.10
CA LYS A 158 -2.05 20.08 7.82
C LYS A 158 -3.18 19.35 7.13
N GLY A 159 -3.59 18.22 7.69
CA GLY A 159 -4.90 17.67 7.34
C GLY A 159 -5.88 18.81 7.46
N HIS A 160 -6.67 19.05 6.42
CA HIS A 160 -7.78 19.98 6.56
C HIS A 160 -8.74 19.36 7.58
N ASP A 161 -8.59 19.75 8.85
CA ASP A 161 -9.64 19.60 9.84
C ASP A 161 -10.59 20.79 9.64
N PRO A 162 -11.82 20.57 9.16
CA PRO A 162 -12.81 21.64 8.98
C PRO A 162 -13.23 22.28 10.32
N ASN A 163 -12.79 21.76 11.47
CA ASN A 163 -13.11 22.29 12.81
C ASN A 163 -11.94 23.00 13.52
N GLU A 164 -10.74 23.09 12.93
CA GLU A 164 -9.63 23.84 13.55
C GLU A 164 -9.71 25.34 13.18
N GLU A 165 -10.28 26.15 14.08
CA GLU A 165 -10.13 27.61 14.03
C GLU A 165 -8.65 27.97 14.17
N THR A 166 -8.06 28.45 13.07
CA THR A 166 -6.66 28.85 13.01
C THR A 166 -6.46 30.17 13.78
N GLN A 167 -5.87 30.11 14.98
CA GLN A 167 -5.22 31.26 15.59
C GLN A 167 -3.74 31.28 15.19
N TRP A 168 -3.35 32.28 14.41
CA TRP A 168 -1.95 32.59 14.13
C TRP A 168 -1.32 33.36 15.29
N ARG A 169 -0.29 32.79 15.91
CA ARG A 169 0.85 33.50 16.52
C ARG A 169 2.11 32.67 16.35
#